data_AF-A0A059LRH2-F1
#
_entry.id   AF-A0A059LRH2-F1
#
_cell.length_a   1.000
_cell.length_b   1.000
_cell.length_c   1.000
_cell.angle_alpha   90.00
_cell.angle_beta   90.00
_cell.angle_gamma   90.00
#
_symmetry.space_group_name_H-M   'P 1'
#
loop_
_entity.id
_entity.type
_entity.pdbx_description
1 polymer ?
#
loop_
_entity_poly.entity_id
_entity_poly.type
_entity_poly.pdbx_seq_one_letter_code
_entity_poly.pdbx_strand_id
1 'polypeptide(L)'
;MRLNFSPTGMCNAEGDIVQDFFKPKTVILQLQEEQRWGDAEREALYQGIEQYGIGAWRDMLAVFPALARYDEQTLRHKAARLMGAQSLARFIGWRGSRATVDALYSQHKALGVELGLWKGGVLVDDGSGALQKALAKCSGAGQ
;
A
#
# COMPACT_ATOMS: atom_id res chain seq x y z
N MET A 1 1.33 46.94 14.47
CA MET A 1 0.23 45.95 14.35
C MET A 1 0.74 44.53 14.17
N ARG A 2 1.59 44.23 13.16
CA ARG A 2 2.04 42.85 12.87
C ARG A 2 2.63 42.12 14.09
N LEU A 3 3.50 42.76 14.87
CA LEU A 3 4.08 42.18 16.10
C LEU A 3 3.05 41.70 17.14
N ASN A 4 1.89 42.34 17.22
CA ASN A 4 0.87 42.01 18.23
C ASN A 4 -0.07 40.88 17.78
N PHE A 5 -0.08 40.55 16.49
CA PHE A 5 -0.97 39.55 15.90
C PHE A 5 -0.21 38.37 15.25
N SER A 6 1.11 38.33 15.40
CA SER A 6 1.99 37.34 14.82
C SER A 6 2.60 36.43 15.91
N PRO A 7 2.67 35.11 15.68
CA PRO A 7 3.41 34.20 16.56
C PRO A 7 4.87 34.63 16.78
N THR A 8 5.40 34.34 17.97
CA THR A 8 6.78 34.63 18.33
C THR A 8 7.77 33.99 17.35
N GLY A 9 8.64 34.80 16.75
CA GLY A 9 9.63 34.37 15.75
C GLY A 9 9.16 34.50 14.30
N MET A 10 7.90 34.85 14.04
CA MET A 10 7.39 35.09 12.69
C MET A 10 7.78 36.47 12.13
N CYS A 11 7.98 37.45 13.03
CA CYS A 11 8.41 38.81 12.68
C CYS A 11 9.67 39.20 13.46
N ASN A 12 10.57 39.97 12.83
CA ASN A 12 11.72 40.59 13.50
C ASN A 12 11.29 41.82 14.34
N ALA A 13 12.22 42.45 15.08
CA ALA A 13 11.93 43.61 15.92
C ALA A 13 11.38 44.84 15.16
N GLU A 14 11.65 44.92 13.85
CA GLU A 14 11.17 45.99 12.96
C GLU A 14 9.79 45.68 12.35
N GLY A 15 9.27 44.45 12.56
CA GLY A 15 7.97 44.00 12.08
C GLY A 15 7.96 43.34 10.69
N ASP A 16 9.14 43.04 10.15
CA ASP A 16 9.32 42.32 8.89
C ASP A 16 9.23 40.80 9.09
N ILE A 17 8.76 40.12 8.05
CA ILE A 17 8.49 38.67 8.07
C ILE A 17 9.80 37.88 7.95
N VAL A 18 10.04 36.99 8.91
CA VAL A 18 11.17 36.06 8.89
C VAL A 18 10.78 34.82 8.08
N GLN A 19 11.26 34.69 6.84
CA GLN A 19 10.88 33.56 5.97
C GLN A 19 11.27 32.19 6.54
N ASP A 20 12.35 32.11 7.31
CA ASP A 20 12.83 30.87 7.92
C ASP A 20 11.84 30.30 8.95
N PHE A 21 10.97 31.12 9.52
CA PHE A 21 9.90 30.66 10.41
C PHE A 21 8.94 29.69 9.71
N PHE A 22 8.76 29.84 8.40
CA PHE A 22 7.82 29.04 7.59
C PHE A 22 8.47 27.82 6.93
N LYS A 23 9.79 27.66 7.03
CA LYS A 23 10.45 26.48 6.49
C LYS A 23 10.11 25.27 7.36
N PRO A 24 9.71 24.13 6.77
CA PRO A 24 9.49 22.90 7.54
C PRO A 24 10.79 22.55 8.26
N LYS A 25 10.73 22.47 9.60
CA LYS A 25 11.88 22.07 10.41
C LYS A 25 12.27 20.66 9.97
N THR A 26 13.52 20.48 9.57
CA THR A 26 14.16 19.31 8.93
C THR A 26 13.91 17.95 9.63
N VAL A 27 13.32 17.95 10.83
CA VAL A 27 13.03 16.78 11.68
C VAL A 27 12.05 15.78 11.06
N ILE A 28 11.26 16.16 10.04
CA ILE A 28 10.25 15.26 9.44
C ILE A 28 10.89 14.14 8.57
N LEU A 29 12.10 14.33 8.05
CA LEU A 29 12.69 13.40 7.09
C LEU A 29 13.42 12.21 7.74
N GLN A 30 14.06 12.40 8.90
CA GLN A 30 14.88 11.34 9.52
C GLN A 30 14.05 10.27 10.25
N LEU A 31 12.82 10.59 10.70
CA LEU A 31 11.91 9.61 11.32
C LEU A 31 11.31 8.61 10.32
N GLN A 32 11.45 8.83 9.01
CA GLN A 32 10.82 7.99 7.98
C GLN A 32 11.71 6.89 7.39
N GLU A 33 13.04 6.99 7.54
CA GLU A 33 13.94 5.99 6.94
C GLU A 33 13.78 4.62 7.60
N GLU A 34 13.61 4.57 8.92
CA GLU A 34 13.34 3.33 9.66
C GLU A 34 11.94 2.76 9.38
N GLN A 35 11.00 3.55 8.85
CA GLN A 35 9.61 3.12 8.55
C GLN A 35 9.38 2.69 7.11
N ARG A 36 10.44 2.67 6.29
CA ARG A 36 10.29 2.35 4.87
C ARG A 36 10.06 0.85 4.68
N TRP A 37 8.96 0.50 4.01
CA TRP A 37 8.70 -0.84 3.51
C TRP A 37 9.77 -1.19 2.47
N GLY A 38 10.59 -2.20 2.75
CA GLY A 38 11.72 -2.61 1.94
C GLY A 38 11.58 -4.01 1.36
N ASP A 39 12.71 -4.53 0.87
CA ASP A 39 12.77 -5.85 0.25
C ASP A 39 12.56 -6.96 1.28
N ALA A 40 13.10 -6.83 2.50
CA ALA A 40 12.94 -7.82 3.57
C ALA A 40 11.47 -8.05 3.94
N GLU A 41 10.69 -6.96 4.10
CA GLU A 41 9.25 -7.07 4.36
C GLU A 41 8.50 -7.68 3.18
N ARG A 42 8.90 -7.32 1.95
CA ARG A 42 8.30 -7.88 0.74
C ARG A 42 8.57 -9.38 0.64
N GLU A 43 9.79 -9.83 0.88
CA GLU A 43 10.14 -11.26 0.92
C GLU A 43 9.33 -12.01 1.97
N ALA A 44 9.27 -11.49 3.19
CA ALA A 44 8.51 -12.10 4.27
C ALA A 44 7.01 -12.17 3.95
N LEU A 45 6.47 -11.17 3.24
CA LEU A 45 5.08 -11.19 2.80
C LEU A 45 4.82 -12.27 1.75
N TYR A 46 5.72 -12.48 0.78
CA TYR A 46 5.60 -13.61 -0.16
C TYR A 46 5.62 -14.95 0.58
N GLN A 47 6.58 -15.14 1.50
CA GLN A 47 6.69 -16.37 2.29
C GLN A 47 5.44 -16.59 3.16
N GLY A 48 4.92 -15.52 3.78
CA GLY A 48 3.69 -15.59 4.57
C GLY A 48 2.47 -16.00 3.74
N ILE A 49 2.31 -15.40 2.55
CA ILE A 49 1.22 -15.75 1.63
C ILE A 49 1.34 -17.21 1.16
N GLU A 50 2.55 -17.69 0.89
CA GLU A 50 2.80 -19.07 0.49
C GLU A 50 2.48 -20.07 1.61
N GLN A 51 2.92 -19.77 2.84
CA GLN A 51 2.79 -20.68 3.98
C GLN A 51 1.41 -20.67 4.62
N TYR A 52 0.84 -19.49 4.87
CA TYR A 52 -0.40 -19.33 5.63
C TYR A 52 -1.60 -19.01 4.73
N GLY A 53 -1.36 -18.26 3.66
CA GLY A 53 -2.41 -17.79 2.75
C GLY A 53 -3.00 -16.45 3.17
N ILE A 54 -3.70 -15.82 2.23
CA ILE A 54 -4.32 -14.51 2.43
C ILE A 54 -5.39 -14.59 3.53
N GLY A 55 -5.34 -13.67 4.49
CA GLY A 55 -6.26 -13.61 5.63
C GLY A 55 -5.66 -14.06 6.96
N ALA A 56 -4.58 -14.85 6.94
CA ALA A 56 -3.88 -15.31 8.14
C ALA A 56 -2.83 -14.28 8.65
N TRP A 57 -3.24 -13.02 8.77
CA TRP A 57 -2.32 -11.90 9.05
C TRP A 57 -1.63 -12.02 10.40
N ARG A 58 -2.37 -12.43 11.43
CA ARG A 58 -1.84 -12.58 12.80
C ARG A 58 -0.71 -13.61 12.86
N ASP A 59 -0.88 -14.72 12.16
CA ASP A 59 0.13 -15.78 12.11
C ASP A 59 1.38 -15.29 11.38
N MET A 60 1.23 -14.55 10.28
CA MET A 60 2.36 -13.95 9.56
C MET A 60 3.10 -12.92 10.44
N LEU A 61 2.39 -12.06 11.16
CA LEU A 61 3.00 -11.06 12.04
C LEU A 61 3.77 -11.71 13.20
N ALA A 62 3.27 -12.84 13.72
CA ALA A 62 3.93 -13.58 14.79
C ALA A 62 5.18 -14.35 14.33
N VAL A 63 5.20 -14.80 13.07
CA VAL A 63 6.23 -15.72 12.55
C VAL A 63 7.35 -14.98 11.82
N PHE A 64 7.05 -13.86 11.15
CA PHE A 64 8.03 -13.11 10.36
C PHE A 64 8.47 -11.84 11.10
N PRO A 65 9.71 -11.78 11.63
CA PRO A 65 10.19 -10.63 12.40
C PRO A 65 10.16 -9.32 11.60
N ALA A 66 10.40 -9.38 10.29
CA ALA A 66 10.33 -8.22 9.40
C ALA A 66 8.93 -7.59 9.35
N LEU A 67 7.88 -8.39 9.59
CA LEU A 67 6.50 -7.94 9.58
C LEU A 67 5.98 -7.55 10.97
N ALA A 68 6.60 -8.05 12.04
CA ALA A 68 6.10 -7.93 13.43
C ALA A 68 5.81 -6.49 13.89
N ARG A 69 6.44 -5.49 13.28
CA ARG A 69 6.23 -4.07 13.57
C ARG A 69 4.98 -3.45 12.95
N TYR A 70 4.34 -4.14 12.01
CA TYR A 70 3.16 -3.66 11.30
C TYR A 70 1.88 -4.23 11.92
N ASP A 71 0.77 -3.52 11.74
CA ASP A 71 -0.55 -4.05 12.06
C ASP A 71 -1.14 -4.88 10.91
N GLU A 72 -2.19 -5.64 11.22
CA GLU A 72 -2.88 -6.49 10.23
C GLU A 72 -3.43 -5.67 9.05
N GLN A 73 -3.91 -4.46 9.31
CA GLN A 73 -4.48 -3.60 8.28
C GLN A 73 -3.42 -3.12 7.29
N THR A 74 -2.23 -2.77 7.77
CA THR A 74 -1.09 -2.40 6.95
C THR A 74 -0.65 -3.59 6.12
N LEU A 75 -0.54 -4.77 6.73
CA LEU A 75 -0.16 -5.99 6.02
C LEU A 75 -1.16 -6.32 4.91
N ARG A 76 -2.46 -6.20 5.19
CA ARG A 76 -3.54 -6.36 4.21
C ARG A 76 -3.41 -5.38 3.04
N HIS A 77 -3.13 -4.11 3.30
CA HIS A 77 -2.92 -3.12 2.24
C HIS A 77 -1.67 -3.42 1.40
N LYS A 78 -0.60 -3.90 2.03
CA LYS A 78 0.63 -4.30 1.34
C LYS A 78 0.40 -5.53 0.47
N ALA A 79 -0.32 -6.53 0.96
CA ALA A 79 -0.72 -7.71 0.19
C ALA A 79 -1.63 -7.33 -1.00
N ALA A 80 -2.59 -6.42 -0.78
CA ALA A 80 -3.47 -5.92 -1.84
C ALA A 80 -2.67 -5.28 -2.99
N ARG A 81 -1.68 -4.44 -2.66
CA ARG A 81 -0.77 -3.86 -3.65
C ARG A 81 0.16 -4.89 -4.28
N LEU A 82 0.67 -5.83 -3.51
CA LEU A 82 1.55 -6.91 -3.99
C LEU A 82 0.85 -7.75 -5.06
N MET A 83 -0.43 -8.06 -4.85
CA MET A 83 -1.25 -8.84 -5.78
C MET A 83 -1.92 -7.99 -6.86
N GLY A 84 -1.84 -6.66 -6.77
CA GLY A 84 -2.48 -5.75 -7.73
C GLY A 84 -4.00 -5.77 -7.63
N ALA A 85 -4.58 -6.02 -6.45
CA ALA A 85 -6.02 -6.12 -6.22
C ALA A 85 -6.49 -5.09 -5.19
N GLN A 86 -7.55 -4.34 -5.47
CA GLN A 86 -8.13 -3.40 -4.51
C GLN A 86 -8.69 -4.11 -3.27
N SER A 87 -9.31 -5.28 -3.46
CA SER A 87 -9.91 -6.07 -2.39
C SER A 87 -9.40 -7.50 -2.42
N LEU A 88 -8.97 -7.97 -1.25
CA LEU A 88 -8.52 -9.34 -1.02
C LEU A 88 -9.65 -10.31 -0.62
N ALA A 89 -10.91 -9.85 -0.56
CA ALA A 89 -12.02 -10.67 -0.05
C ALA A 89 -12.21 -11.99 -0.81
N ARG A 90 -11.95 -12.01 -2.13
CA ARG A 90 -12.00 -13.20 -2.99
C ARG A 90 -10.81 -14.14 -2.85
N PHE A 91 -9.76 -13.70 -2.17
CA PHE A 91 -8.51 -14.43 -2.01
C PHE A 91 -8.37 -15.02 -0.61
N ILE A 92 -9.36 -14.90 0.29
CA ILE A 92 -9.25 -15.45 1.65
C ILE A 92 -8.95 -16.96 1.57
N GLY A 93 -7.88 -17.39 2.24
CA GLY A 93 -7.37 -18.76 2.22
C GLY A 93 -6.50 -19.12 1.01
N TRP A 94 -6.44 -18.28 -0.02
CA TRP A 94 -5.62 -18.50 -1.20
C TRP A 94 -4.13 -18.42 -0.85
N ARG A 95 -3.35 -19.35 -1.40
CA ARG A 95 -1.89 -19.46 -1.26
C ARG A 95 -1.26 -19.48 -2.64
N GLY A 96 -0.07 -18.89 -2.73
CA GLY A 96 0.71 -18.93 -3.96
C GLY A 96 2.16 -18.61 -3.67
N SER A 97 3.06 -19.26 -4.41
CA SER A 97 4.46 -18.89 -4.41
C SER A 97 4.65 -17.50 -5.01
N ARG A 98 5.83 -16.92 -4.83
CA ARG A 98 6.23 -15.64 -5.45
C ARG A 98 5.85 -15.56 -6.93
N ALA A 99 6.19 -16.59 -7.71
CA ALA A 99 5.92 -16.60 -9.15
C ALA A 99 4.42 -16.50 -9.45
N THR A 100 3.58 -17.19 -8.67
CA THR A 100 2.12 -17.13 -8.83
C THR A 100 1.56 -15.78 -8.45
N VAL A 101 2.07 -15.16 -7.37
CA VAL A 101 1.67 -13.81 -6.95
C VAL A 101 2.06 -12.77 -8.01
N ASP A 102 3.26 -12.86 -8.58
CA ASP A 102 3.76 -11.95 -9.61
C ASP A 102 3.01 -12.12 -10.94
N ALA A 103 2.68 -13.36 -11.28
CA ALA A 103 1.82 -13.66 -12.44
C ALA A 103 0.42 -13.08 -12.24
N LEU A 104 -0.16 -13.21 -11.05
CA LEU A 104 -1.46 -12.65 -10.72
C LEU A 104 -1.45 -11.12 -10.79
N TYR A 105 -0.42 -10.48 -10.24
CA TYR A 105 -0.22 -9.03 -10.36
C TYR A 105 -0.17 -8.60 -11.83
N SER A 106 0.58 -9.33 -12.65
CA SER A 106 0.73 -9.04 -14.07
C SER A 106 -0.60 -9.19 -14.82
N GLN A 107 -1.39 -10.22 -14.50
CA GLN A 107 -2.74 -10.41 -15.04
C GLN A 107 -3.68 -9.27 -14.64
N HIS A 108 -3.71 -8.91 -13.36
CA HIS A 108 -4.53 -7.79 -12.87
C HIS A 108 -4.12 -6.45 -13.50
N LYS A 109 -2.81 -6.24 -13.68
CA LYS A 109 -2.29 -5.05 -14.35
C LYS A 109 -2.71 -5.01 -15.81
N ALA A 110 -2.55 -6.10 -16.56
CA ALA A 110 -2.97 -6.16 -17.96
C ALA A 110 -4.46 -5.89 -18.10
N LEU A 111 -5.29 -6.58 -17.30
CA LEU A 111 -6.74 -6.41 -17.30
C LEU A 111 -7.15 -4.99 -16.90
N GLY A 112 -6.51 -4.42 -15.88
CA GLY A 112 -6.79 -3.06 -15.43
C GLY A 112 -6.40 -2.00 -16.45
N VAL A 113 -5.31 -2.21 -17.19
CA VAL A 113 -4.92 -1.30 -18.28
C VAL A 113 -5.90 -1.40 -19.44
N GLU A 114 -6.30 -2.62 -19.83
CA GLU A 114 -7.27 -2.87 -20.90
C GLU A 114 -8.63 -2.23 -20.61
N LEU A 115 -9.12 -2.35 -19.38
CA LEU A 115 -10.41 -1.82 -18.96
C LEU A 115 -10.36 -0.35 -18.47
N GLY A 116 -9.20 0.27 -18.37
CA GLY A 116 -9.05 1.61 -17.77
C GLY A 116 -9.27 1.66 -16.24
N LEU A 117 -9.13 0.52 -15.58
CA LEU A 117 -9.39 0.29 -14.15
C LEU A 117 -8.12 0.13 -13.29
N TRP A 118 -6.94 0.31 -13.87
CA TRP A 118 -5.67 0.30 -13.13
C TRP A 118 -5.42 1.63 -12.43
N LYS A 119 -5.52 1.68 -11.10
CA LYS A 119 -5.33 2.90 -10.31
C LYS A 119 -4.45 2.64 -9.10
N GLY A 120 -3.43 3.47 -8.89
CA GLY A 120 -2.59 3.40 -7.68
C GLY A 120 -1.83 2.08 -7.46
N GLY A 121 -1.63 1.31 -8.53
CA GLY A 121 -0.96 -0.01 -8.49
C GLY A 121 -1.90 -1.18 -8.21
N VAL A 122 -3.22 -1.00 -8.31
CA VAL A 122 -4.22 -2.06 -8.13
C VAL A 122 -5.31 -2.00 -9.19
N LEU A 123 -5.91 -3.15 -9.45
CA LEU A 123 -7.13 -3.31 -10.21
C LEU A 123 -8.31 -2.90 -9.34
N VAL A 124 -9.03 -1.86 -9.79
CA VAL A 124 -10.18 -1.26 -9.08
C VAL A 124 -11.48 -1.67 -9.76
N ASP A 125 -12.54 -1.78 -8.99
CA ASP A 125 -13.90 -1.88 -9.52
C ASP A 125 -14.56 -0.49 -9.56
N ASP A 126 -15.06 -0.09 -10.73
CA ASP A 126 -15.78 1.17 -10.92
C ASP A 126 -17.30 1.03 -10.79
N GLY A 127 -17.80 -0.17 -10.50
CA GLY A 127 -19.23 -0.47 -10.38
C GLY A 127 -19.96 -0.60 -11.72
N SER A 128 -19.26 -0.48 -12.86
CA SER A 128 -19.85 -0.69 -14.19
C SER A 128 -20.15 -2.16 -14.50
N GLY A 129 -19.59 -3.09 -13.69
CA GLY A 129 -19.66 -4.52 -13.91
C GLY A 129 -18.71 -5.06 -14.99
N ALA A 130 -17.91 -4.20 -15.65
CA ALA A 130 -16.92 -4.60 -16.65
C ALA A 130 -15.87 -5.55 -16.07
N LEU A 131 -15.38 -5.26 -14.87
CA LEU A 131 -14.44 -6.11 -14.14
C LEU A 131 -15.02 -7.51 -13.89
N GLN A 132 -16.27 -7.60 -13.46
CA GLN A 132 -16.92 -8.86 -13.10
C GLN A 132 -17.14 -9.75 -14.32
N LYS A 133 -17.52 -9.14 -15.45
CA LYS A 133 -17.64 -9.85 -16.73
C LYS A 133 -16.30 -10.39 -17.20
N ALA A 134 -15.23 -9.61 -17.10
CA ALA A 134 -13.91 -10.05 -17.52
C ALA A 134 -13.37 -11.18 -16.63
N LEU A 135 -13.57 -11.08 -15.32
CA LEU A 135 -13.20 -12.14 -14.37
C LEU A 135 -14.00 -13.42 -14.62
N ALA A 136 -15.31 -13.33 -14.84
CA ALA A 136 -16.15 -14.48 -15.16
C ALA A 136 -15.69 -15.16 -16.46
N LYS A 137 -15.28 -14.38 -17.47
CA LYS A 137 -14.73 -14.91 -18.73
C LYS A 137 -13.40 -15.64 -18.50
N CYS A 138 -12.55 -15.14 -17.62
CA CYS A 138 -11.28 -15.79 -17.26
C CYS A 138 -11.48 -17.04 -16.41
N SER A 139 -12.50 -17.08 -15.53
CA SER A 139 -12.81 -18.25 -14.69
C SER A 139 -13.64 -19.32 -15.42
N GLY A 140 -14.38 -18.96 -16.47
CA GLY A 140 -15.22 -19.87 -17.25
C GLY A 140 -14.51 -20.60 -18.41
N ALA A 141 -13.21 -20.35 -18.62
CA ALA A 141 -12.42 -21.01 -19.67
C ALA A 141 -11.72 -22.32 -19.18
N GLY A 142 -12.13 -22.83 -18.03
CA GLY A 142 -11.56 -24.03 -17.41
C GLY A 142 -12.57 -24.79 -16.55
N GLN A 143 -13.62 -25.30 -17.19
CA GLN A 143 -14.34 -26.51 -16.75
C GLN A 143 -14.51 -27.42 -17.96
#